data_AF-A0A7X8AM77-F1
#
_entry.id   AF-A0A7X8AM77-F1
#
_cell.length_a   1.000
_cell.length_b   1.000
_cell.length_c   1.000
_cell.angle_alpha   90.00
_cell.angle_beta   90.00
_cell.angle_gamma   90.00
#
_symmetry.space_group_name_H-M   'P 1'
#
loop_
_entity.id
_entity.type
_entity.pdbx_description
1 polymer ?
#
loop_
_entity_poly.entity_id
_entity_poly.type
_entity_poly.pdbx_seq_one_letter_code
_entity_poly.pdbx_strand_id
1 'polypeptide(L)'
;MRQKTCNRAIRLILLFLALAAGLCPAQAAGAARTEQPVRDIETPVRLVHVQNLAGDILVETWTEGYIRILAVRRDGAEVDPVADVLDQPGDAGEVDVWTRPELAGDAAVDLRLLVPIGVQVAARSRTGVITVRGVGRGITVETDSGDVRCGLPAGADADVSLRSLEGMVEARLPLEFFGTPQRGLLDGRLGRGGTPVMARTRSGRVTVFADDPARIGRQADVVPSGVPAESTSRPTAADGSPAKREAPSAVPAADPAAGTVGGFRIGVSTRLVTLNVQVADANGAAVTDLVREDFRVLDNGAEQPIVYFEPQTAPLNLLLLLDLSGSTKEMTKVIKQAAARFVDMLNPADRVAVAAFTSRYMLVSGFSENRRLIRQRIDDIKNRGGGTAFYEAMWYALDEMAETKGRRNVIVVMSDGVDNILQRPDDYTSKWSYEEMRDRVAAADVTVFPVYIDTEYEQVVKEGNVSSVVYRTARRQIAGLAESTGGRMFPVQRFEDLEAVYRTVAAELRNLYSLSYYAPAKAGAGRAWHAVAVEVARRPAVQVKTRPGYFLE
;
A
#
# COMPACT_ATOMS: atom_id res chain seq x y z
N MET A 1 29.24 32.68 60.50
CA MET A 1 30.61 32.35 60.94
C MET A 1 30.58 31.05 61.75
N ARG A 2 31.32 30.05 61.25
CA ARG A 2 31.99 28.92 61.93
C ARG A 2 31.15 27.94 62.78
N GLN A 3 30.93 26.73 62.28
CA GLN A 3 31.77 25.51 62.46
C GLN A 3 31.72 24.92 63.87
N LYS A 4 30.91 23.86 64.05
CA LYS A 4 31.28 22.65 64.81
C LYS A 4 30.71 21.42 64.12
N THR A 5 31.53 20.85 63.25
CA THR A 5 31.50 19.49 62.74
C THR A 5 32.10 18.51 63.77
N CYS A 6 31.85 17.23 63.50
CA CYS A 6 32.53 16.01 63.97
C CYS A 6 32.00 15.29 65.21
N ASN A 7 31.77 13.99 64.98
CA ASN A 7 31.73 12.84 65.90
C ASN A 7 30.38 12.24 66.33
N ARG A 8 29.43 12.06 65.40
CA ARG A 8 28.37 11.02 65.56
C ARG A 8 28.05 10.15 64.32
N ALA A 9 28.83 10.22 63.23
CA ALA A 9 28.46 9.57 61.96
C ALA A 9 29.29 8.32 61.56
N ILE A 10 30.14 7.75 62.42
CA ILE A 10 30.96 6.57 62.06
C ILE A 10 30.95 5.59 63.23
N ARG A 11 29.87 4.81 63.36
CA ARG A 11 29.83 3.52 64.09
C ARG A 11 28.53 2.70 63.90
N LEU A 12 27.67 3.07 62.96
CA LEU A 12 26.46 2.32 62.59
C LEU A 12 26.50 1.82 61.12
N ILE A 13 27.70 1.53 60.60
CA ILE A 13 27.92 0.97 59.26
C ILE A 13 28.96 -0.17 59.35
N LEU A 14 28.81 -1.11 60.30
CA LEU A 14 29.66 -2.31 60.35
C LEU A 14 29.02 -3.48 61.15
N LEU A 15 27.69 -3.50 61.30
CA LEU A 15 26.96 -4.64 61.89
C LEU A 15 25.59 -4.87 61.23
N PHE A 16 25.55 -4.76 59.90
CA PHE A 16 24.42 -5.19 59.05
C PHE A 16 24.95 -5.78 57.74
N LEU A 17 26.03 -6.57 57.83
CA LEU A 17 26.71 -7.17 56.68
C LEU A 17 27.03 -8.67 56.89
N ALA A 18 26.31 -9.35 57.79
CA ALA A 18 26.56 -10.77 58.09
C ALA A 18 25.33 -11.58 58.52
N LEU A 19 24.10 -11.19 58.14
CA LEU A 19 22.91 -12.02 58.36
C LEU A 19 21.84 -11.80 57.27
N ALA A 20 22.16 -12.21 56.04
CA ALA A 20 21.20 -12.44 54.96
C ALA A 20 21.74 -13.44 53.92
N ALA A 21 22.56 -14.40 54.38
CA ALA A 21 22.97 -15.55 53.60
C ALA A 21 22.06 -16.73 53.98
N GLY A 22 21.00 -16.94 53.19
CA GLY A 22 20.09 -18.07 53.37
C GLY A 22 18.73 -17.80 52.74
N LEU A 23 18.41 -18.58 51.71
CA LEU A 23 17.17 -18.62 50.92
C LEU A 23 17.10 -17.67 49.70
N CYS A 24 18.05 -17.85 48.77
CA CYS A 24 17.70 -17.80 47.35
C CYS A 24 16.96 -19.11 47.02
N PRO A 25 15.70 -19.09 46.56
CA PRO A 25 15.20 -20.22 45.80
C PRO A 25 15.97 -20.22 44.48
N ALA A 26 16.75 -21.28 44.26
CA ALA A 26 17.39 -21.56 43.01
C ALA A 26 16.38 -21.44 41.87
N GLN A 27 16.75 -20.67 40.85
CA GLN A 27 16.12 -20.75 39.53
C GLN A 27 16.04 -22.23 39.15
N ALA A 28 14.81 -22.76 39.13
CA ALA A 28 14.53 -23.93 38.33
C ALA A 28 14.83 -23.51 36.89
N ALA A 29 15.96 -23.96 36.37
CA ALA A 29 16.24 -23.95 34.95
C ALA A 29 15.09 -24.71 34.27
N GLY A 30 14.14 -23.97 33.71
CA GLY A 30 13.17 -24.53 32.79
C GLY A 30 13.97 -25.15 31.64
N ALA A 31 13.75 -26.44 31.39
CA ALA A 31 14.26 -27.09 30.19
C ALA A 31 14.01 -26.18 28.99
N ALA A 32 15.02 -25.96 28.16
CA ALA A 32 14.86 -25.18 26.93
C ALA A 32 13.74 -25.82 26.10
N ARG A 33 12.56 -25.19 26.12
CA ARG A 33 11.41 -25.64 25.35
C ARG A 33 11.81 -25.56 23.88
N THR A 34 11.84 -26.70 23.20
CA THR A 34 12.34 -26.78 21.82
C THR A 34 11.20 -26.46 20.87
N GLU A 35 11.38 -25.43 20.03
CA GLU A 35 10.41 -25.06 19.00
C GLU A 35 10.26 -26.21 17.99
N GLN A 36 9.02 -26.60 17.69
CA GLN A 36 8.73 -27.68 16.75
C GLN A 36 8.32 -27.09 15.40
N PRO A 37 8.93 -27.53 14.28
CA PRO A 37 8.49 -27.14 12.95
C PRO A 37 7.14 -27.78 12.66
N VAL A 38 6.13 -26.93 12.41
CA VAL A 38 4.76 -27.35 12.12
C VAL A 38 4.56 -27.50 10.62
N ARG A 39 4.87 -26.45 9.85
CA ARG A 39 4.62 -26.40 8.40
C ARG A 39 5.46 -25.35 7.69
N ASP A 40 5.80 -25.64 6.44
CA ASP A 40 6.36 -24.69 5.48
C ASP A 40 5.33 -24.39 4.36
N ILE A 41 5.16 -23.11 4.00
CA ILE A 41 4.19 -22.65 2.99
C ILE A 41 4.93 -21.92 1.87
N GLU A 42 5.06 -22.55 0.70
CA GLU A 42 5.88 -22.11 -0.44
C GLU A 42 5.19 -21.15 -1.43
N THR A 43 3.92 -20.79 -1.18
CA THR A 43 3.18 -19.91 -2.10
C THR A 43 3.71 -18.47 -2.04
N PRO A 44 3.55 -17.67 -3.11
CA PRO A 44 3.85 -16.24 -3.04
C PRO A 44 2.89 -15.58 -2.06
N VAL A 45 3.37 -15.36 -0.83
CA VAL A 45 2.57 -14.74 0.23
C VAL A 45 2.76 -13.23 0.20
N ARG A 46 1.64 -12.50 0.27
CA ARG A 46 1.59 -11.04 0.36
C ARG A 46 1.16 -10.57 1.75
N LEU A 47 0.28 -11.32 2.40
CA LEU A 47 -0.29 -11.00 3.70
C LEU A 47 -0.45 -12.28 4.52
N VAL A 48 -0.12 -12.17 5.81
CA VAL A 48 -0.30 -13.24 6.79
C VAL A 48 -1.19 -12.76 7.90
N HIS A 49 -2.28 -13.48 8.13
CA HIS A 49 -3.14 -13.32 9.29
C HIS A 49 -2.77 -14.37 10.34
N VAL A 50 -2.42 -13.94 11.55
CA VAL A 50 -2.09 -14.85 12.66
C VAL A 50 -3.07 -14.63 13.80
N GLN A 51 -3.82 -15.67 14.16
CA GLN A 51 -4.73 -15.63 15.30
C GLN A 51 -4.34 -16.65 16.36
N ASN A 52 -3.82 -16.16 17.47
CA ASN A 52 -3.54 -16.99 18.65
C ASN A 52 -4.07 -16.30 19.89
N LEU A 53 -5.30 -16.66 20.26
CA LEU A 53 -6.05 -15.91 21.27
C LEU A 53 -5.47 -16.04 22.68
N ALA A 54 -4.87 -17.18 23.01
CA ALA A 54 -4.40 -17.46 24.37
C ALA A 54 -2.86 -17.52 24.53
N GLY A 55 -2.12 -17.69 23.42
CA GLY A 55 -0.66 -17.77 23.42
C GLY A 55 0.02 -16.60 22.73
N ASP A 56 1.35 -16.58 22.84
CA ASP A 56 2.19 -15.53 22.28
C ASP A 56 2.35 -15.71 20.77
N ILE A 57 2.60 -14.60 20.07
CA ILE A 57 2.84 -14.57 18.63
C ILE A 57 4.17 -13.85 18.41
N LEU A 58 5.12 -14.53 17.78
CA LEU A 58 6.36 -13.94 17.29
C LEU A 58 6.41 -14.05 15.77
N VAL A 59 6.44 -12.93 15.06
CA VAL A 59 6.60 -12.90 13.61
C VAL A 59 7.93 -12.23 13.27
N GLU A 60 8.76 -12.90 12.48
CA GLU A 60 10.10 -12.45 12.13
C GLU A 60 10.32 -12.59 10.63
N THR A 61 10.92 -11.58 10.00
CA THR A 61 11.32 -11.71 8.58
C THR A 61 12.60 -12.51 8.41
N TRP A 62 12.71 -13.26 7.32
CA TRP A 62 13.89 -14.03 6.93
C TRP A 62 14.14 -14.01 5.41
N THR A 63 15.27 -14.57 4.97
CA THR A 63 15.72 -14.54 3.56
C THR A 63 15.02 -15.52 2.65
N GLU A 64 14.31 -16.50 3.20
CA GLU A 64 13.65 -17.52 2.41
C GLU A 64 12.34 -17.01 1.78
N GLY A 65 11.99 -17.59 0.63
CA GLY A 65 10.80 -17.22 -0.14
C GLY A 65 9.49 -17.86 0.34
N TYR A 66 9.51 -18.62 1.43
CA TYR A 66 8.37 -19.33 2.00
C TYR A 66 8.13 -18.93 3.46
N ILE A 67 6.96 -19.26 4.00
CA ILE A 67 6.67 -19.08 5.43
C ILE A 67 7.01 -20.37 6.17
N ARG A 68 7.68 -20.27 7.31
CA ARG A 68 7.83 -21.37 8.26
C ARG A 68 7.07 -21.09 9.54
N ILE A 69 6.21 -22.02 9.92
CA ILE A 69 5.44 -21.97 11.16
C ILE A 69 6.11 -22.89 12.17
N LEU A 70 6.48 -22.32 13.30
CA LEU A 70 7.01 -22.99 14.48
C LEU A 70 6.03 -22.82 15.62
N ALA A 71 5.87 -23.85 16.43
CA ALA A 71 5.00 -23.80 17.59
C ALA A 71 5.64 -24.49 18.79
N VAL A 72 5.20 -24.10 19.98
CA VAL A 72 5.60 -24.74 21.23
C VAL A 72 4.44 -24.70 22.22
N ARG A 73 4.16 -25.82 22.89
CA ARG A 73 3.20 -25.83 23.99
C ARG A 73 3.89 -25.43 25.29
N ARG A 74 3.22 -24.59 26.08
CA ARG A 74 3.77 -24.08 27.35
C ARG A 74 3.93 -25.17 28.42
N ASP A 75 3.15 -26.26 28.34
CA ASP A 75 3.20 -27.41 29.24
C ASP A 75 4.33 -28.38 28.86
N GLY A 76 5.03 -28.13 27.75
CA GLY A 76 6.10 -28.96 27.23
C GLY A 76 5.61 -30.22 26.51
N ALA A 77 4.31 -30.36 26.27
CA ALA A 77 3.78 -31.43 25.42
C ALA A 77 4.14 -31.19 23.95
N GLU A 78 4.08 -32.25 23.15
CA GLU A 78 4.28 -32.19 21.71
C GLU A 78 3.14 -31.42 21.03
N VAL A 79 3.48 -30.62 20.02
CA VAL A 79 2.48 -29.87 19.23
C VAL A 79 1.91 -30.80 18.18
N ASP A 80 0.59 -30.92 18.12
CA ASP A 80 -0.07 -31.60 17.00
C ASP A 80 -0.23 -30.61 15.82
N PRO A 81 0.47 -30.81 14.69
CA PRO A 81 0.46 -29.88 13.56
C PRO A 81 -0.85 -29.87 12.76
N VAL A 82 -1.81 -30.74 13.10
CA VAL A 82 -3.14 -30.80 12.47
C VAL A 82 -4.22 -30.39 13.47
N ALA A 83 -4.07 -30.75 14.73
CA ALA A 83 -5.04 -30.42 15.75
C ALA A 83 -4.79 -29.02 16.34
N ASP A 84 -3.55 -28.68 16.72
CA ASP A 84 -3.19 -27.51 17.54
C ASP A 84 -2.96 -26.23 16.71
N VAL A 85 -2.45 -26.38 15.49
CA VAL A 85 -2.16 -25.27 14.57
C VAL A 85 -2.80 -25.58 13.22
N LEU A 86 -3.65 -24.66 12.78
CA LEU A 86 -4.36 -24.73 11.51
C LEU A 86 -3.88 -23.60 10.61
N ASP A 87 -3.78 -23.90 9.33
CA ASP A 87 -3.44 -22.95 8.29
C ASP A 87 -4.35 -23.15 7.08
N GLN A 88 -4.69 -22.05 6.41
CA GLN A 88 -5.45 -22.08 5.18
C GLN A 88 -4.89 -21.03 4.20
N PRO A 89 -4.58 -21.43 2.95
CA PRO A 89 -4.33 -20.45 1.90
C PRO A 89 -5.64 -19.73 1.57
N GLY A 90 -5.60 -18.40 1.67
CA GLY A 90 -6.67 -17.51 1.23
C GLY A 90 -6.59 -17.21 -0.27
N ASP A 91 -7.41 -16.27 -0.72
CA ASP A 91 -7.35 -15.77 -2.09
C ASP A 91 -6.11 -14.88 -2.30
N ALA A 92 -5.58 -14.83 -3.54
CA ALA A 92 -4.57 -13.85 -3.97
C ALA A 92 -3.24 -13.77 -3.16
N GLY A 93 -2.81 -14.85 -2.50
CA GLY A 93 -1.54 -14.88 -1.76
C GLY A 93 -1.68 -14.50 -0.29
N GLU A 94 -2.86 -14.65 0.28
CA GLU A 94 -3.11 -14.56 1.72
C GLU A 94 -2.89 -15.92 2.40
N VAL A 95 -2.43 -15.90 3.64
CA VAL A 95 -2.30 -17.09 4.48
C VAL A 95 -2.87 -16.80 5.86
N ASP A 96 -3.88 -17.57 6.25
CA ASP A 96 -4.44 -17.55 7.59
C ASP A 96 -3.76 -18.64 8.43
N VAL A 97 -3.29 -18.28 9.62
CA VAL A 97 -2.70 -19.20 10.60
C VAL A 97 -3.41 -18.99 11.93
N TRP A 98 -3.96 -20.04 12.53
CA TRP A 98 -4.63 -19.93 13.82
C TRP A 98 -4.49 -21.18 14.70
N THR A 99 -4.64 -21.01 16.00
CA THR A 99 -4.64 -22.13 16.97
C THR A 99 -6.05 -22.61 17.27
N ARG A 100 -6.27 -23.92 17.24
CA ARG A 100 -7.48 -24.59 17.77
C ARG A 100 -7.08 -25.91 18.43
N PRO A 101 -7.87 -26.48 19.37
CA PRO A 101 -8.79 -25.74 20.22
C PRO A 101 -8.05 -24.59 20.94
N GLU A 102 -8.78 -23.62 21.48
CA GLU A 102 -8.18 -22.46 22.15
C GLU A 102 -7.61 -22.88 23.51
N LEU A 103 -6.45 -23.55 23.49
CA LEU A 103 -5.73 -23.99 24.68
C LEU A 103 -5.19 -22.76 25.44
N ALA A 104 -5.43 -22.69 26.75
CA ALA A 104 -5.08 -21.55 27.58
C ALA A 104 -4.24 -21.95 28.80
N GLY A 105 -3.62 -20.97 29.45
CA GLY A 105 -2.76 -21.19 30.62
C GLY A 105 -1.51 -21.98 30.24
N ASP A 106 -1.20 -23.02 31.02
CA ASP A 106 -0.05 -23.88 30.77
C ASP A 106 -0.21 -24.72 29.49
N ALA A 107 -1.44 -24.96 29.01
CA ALA A 107 -1.66 -25.69 27.76
C ALA A 107 -1.54 -24.80 26.50
N ALA A 108 -1.37 -23.48 26.64
CA ALA A 108 -1.36 -22.58 25.50
C ALA A 108 -0.20 -22.88 24.53
N VAL A 109 -0.48 -22.67 23.25
CA VAL A 109 0.50 -22.81 22.16
C VAL A 109 1.08 -21.43 21.88
N ASP A 110 2.39 -21.26 21.92
CA ASP A 110 3.08 -20.06 21.44
C ASP A 110 3.49 -20.27 19.99
N LEU A 111 3.22 -19.29 19.13
CA LEU A 111 3.52 -19.35 17.70
C LEU A 111 4.72 -18.49 17.35
N ARG A 112 5.60 -19.02 16.50
CA ARG A 112 6.66 -18.27 15.84
C ARG A 112 6.59 -18.48 14.33
N LEU A 113 6.44 -17.39 13.58
CA LEU A 113 6.35 -17.42 12.13
C LEU A 113 7.57 -16.72 11.53
N LEU A 114 8.24 -17.41 10.61
CA LEU A 114 9.29 -16.85 9.78
C LEU A 114 8.68 -16.51 8.43
N VAL A 115 8.62 -15.23 8.09
CA VAL A 115 7.91 -14.74 6.91
C VAL A 115 8.88 -14.10 5.90
N PRO A 116 8.65 -14.26 4.58
CA PRO A 116 9.48 -13.61 3.57
C PRO A 116 9.54 -12.09 3.73
N ILE A 117 10.65 -11.50 3.31
CA ILE A 117 10.78 -10.03 3.26
C ILE A 117 9.73 -9.47 2.29
N GLY A 118 9.03 -8.43 2.74
CA GLY A 118 8.00 -7.77 1.92
C GLY A 118 6.59 -8.34 2.12
N VAL A 119 6.38 -9.22 3.09
CA VAL A 119 5.04 -9.66 3.53
C VAL A 119 4.42 -8.62 4.47
N GLN A 120 3.11 -8.44 4.41
CA GLN A 120 2.32 -7.72 5.41
C GLN A 120 1.89 -8.66 6.54
N VAL A 121 1.80 -8.14 7.77
CA VAL A 121 1.42 -8.96 8.94
C VAL A 121 0.24 -8.35 9.65
N ALA A 122 -0.81 -9.16 9.80
CA ALA A 122 -1.94 -8.92 10.69
C ALA A 122 -1.90 -9.98 11.80
N ALA A 123 -1.80 -9.59 13.07
CA ALA A 123 -1.79 -10.55 14.16
C ALA A 123 -2.72 -10.17 15.31
N ARG A 124 -3.45 -11.16 15.82
CA ARG A 124 -4.46 -10.98 16.86
C ARG A 124 -4.27 -11.99 17.99
N SER A 125 -4.30 -11.47 19.21
CA SER A 125 -4.36 -12.26 20.44
C SER A 125 -5.43 -11.71 21.39
N ARG A 126 -5.77 -12.43 22.45
CA ARG A 126 -6.55 -11.90 23.58
C ARG A 126 -5.61 -11.62 24.75
N THR A 127 -4.82 -12.61 25.14
CA THR A 127 -3.97 -12.52 26.33
C THR A 127 -2.48 -12.58 26.05
N GLY A 128 -2.08 -13.06 24.87
CA GLY A 128 -0.70 -13.28 24.50
C GLY A 128 0.02 -12.02 24.05
N VAL A 129 1.33 -12.06 24.20
CA VAL A 129 2.24 -11.02 23.72
C VAL A 129 2.42 -11.17 22.21
N ILE A 130 2.32 -10.07 21.48
CA ILE A 130 2.58 -10.05 20.03
C ILE A 130 3.89 -9.30 19.78
N THR A 131 4.86 -9.96 19.15
CA THR A 131 6.11 -9.36 18.71
C THR A 131 6.25 -9.53 17.20
N VAL A 132 6.42 -8.43 16.47
CA VAL A 132 6.65 -8.43 15.02
C VAL A 132 7.97 -7.75 14.73
N ARG A 133 8.87 -8.38 13.96
CA ARG A 133 10.22 -7.86 13.68
C ARG A 133 10.59 -7.93 12.21
N GLY A 134 11.10 -6.82 11.71
CA GLY A 134 11.72 -6.71 10.38
C GLY A 134 10.73 -6.67 9.22
N VAL A 135 9.43 -6.51 9.50
CA VAL A 135 8.35 -6.44 8.51
C VAL A 135 8.25 -5.02 7.94
N GLY A 136 8.26 -4.92 6.60
CA GLY A 136 8.43 -3.64 5.90
C GLY A 136 7.25 -3.11 5.08
N ARG A 137 6.15 -3.88 4.92
CA ARG A 137 5.00 -3.47 4.07
C ARG A 137 3.71 -3.18 4.81
N GLY A 138 3.69 -3.37 6.13
CA GLY A 138 2.54 -3.08 6.98
C GLY A 138 2.48 -4.01 8.19
N ILE A 139 2.16 -3.45 9.35
CA ILE A 139 1.96 -4.19 10.59
C ILE A 139 0.64 -3.74 11.19
N THR A 140 -0.28 -4.68 11.39
CA THR A 140 -1.52 -4.48 12.14
C THR A 140 -1.58 -5.51 13.26
N VAL A 141 -1.60 -5.06 14.50
CA VAL A 141 -1.57 -5.97 15.65
C VAL A 141 -2.53 -5.52 16.74
N GLU A 142 -3.32 -6.48 17.24
CA GLU A 142 -4.30 -6.24 18.30
C GLU A 142 -4.23 -7.33 19.38
N THR A 143 -4.30 -6.90 20.64
CA THR A 143 -4.47 -7.79 21.78
C THR A 143 -5.38 -7.14 22.83
N ASP A 144 -6.00 -7.92 23.71
CA ASP A 144 -6.79 -7.33 24.82
C ASP A 144 -5.85 -6.97 25.98
N SER A 145 -5.11 -7.94 26.51
CA SER A 145 -4.27 -7.72 27.69
C SER A 145 -2.76 -7.88 27.45
N GLY A 146 -2.37 -8.40 26.30
CA GLY A 146 -0.96 -8.66 25.99
C GLY A 146 -0.16 -7.41 25.66
N ASP A 147 1.15 -7.51 25.80
CA ASP A 147 2.08 -6.52 25.28
C ASP A 147 2.20 -6.65 23.75
N VAL A 148 2.44 -5.52 23.09
CA VAL A 148 2.68 -5.45 21.65
C VAL A 148 4.03 -4.82 21.39
N ARG A 149 4.86 -5.47 20.58
CA ARG A 149 6.24 -5.05 20.29
C ARG A 149 6.49 -5.08 18.79
N CYS A 150 6.68 -3.90 18.18
CA CYS A 150 6.92 -3.76 16.74
C CYS A 150 8.36 -3.29 16.49
N GLY A 151 9.19 -4.17 15.95
CA GLY A 151 10.55 -3.88 15.50
C GLY A 151 10.56 -3.52 14.03
N LEU A 152 10.85 -2.26 13.70
CA LEU A 152 10.93 -1.77 12.32
C LEU A 152 12.38 -1.79 11.82
N PRO A 153 12.63 -2.15 10.54
CA PRO A 153 13.97 -2.11 9.96
C PRO A 153 14.62 -0.73 10.07
N ALA A 154 15.95 -0.68 10.13
CA ALA A 154 16.70 0.57 10.07
C ALA A 154 16.40 1.30 8.74
N GLY A 155 16.00 2.58 8.83
CA GLY A 155 15.64 3.40 7.67
C GLY A 155 14.24 3.15 7.09
N ALA A 156 13.36 2.43 7.81
CA ALA A 156 11.98 2.25 7.38
C ALA A 156 11.20 3.58 7.35
N ASP A 157 10.33 3.73 6.35
CA ASP A 157 9.35 4.82 6.26
C ASP A 157 7.97 4.29 6.69
N ALA A 158 7.40 4.86 7.77
CA ALA A 158 6.14 4.37 8.34
C ALA A 158 5.31 5.47 9.00
N ASP A 159 3.98 5.35 8.90
CA ASP A 159 3.06 6.09 9.78
C ASP A 159 2.64 5.16 10.91
N VAL A 160 2.95 5.56 12.14
CA VAL A 160 2.83 4.75 13.34
C VAL A 160 1.65 5.25 14.17
N SER A 161 0.78 4.32 14.57
CA SER A 161 -0.30 4.57 15.52
C SER A 161 -0.30 3.49 16.60
N LEU A 162 0.05 3.90 17.81
CA LEU A 162 0.11 3.04 18.98
C LEU A 162 -1.01 3.42 19.94
N ARG A 163 -1.80 2.45 20.37
CA ARG A 163 -2.89 2.68 21.30
C ARG A 163 -2.92 1.65 22.43
N SER A 164 -3.02 2.13 23.66
CA SER A 164 -3.35 1.35 24.84
C SER A 164 -4.42 2.08 25.65
N LEU A 165 -5.54 1.43 26.01
CA LEU A 165 -6.62 2.09 26.75
C LEU A 165 -6.23 2.33 28.22
N GLU A 166 -5.59 1.36 28.85
CA GLU A 166 -5.21 1.39 30.28
C GLU A 166 -3.69 1.30 30.49
N GLY A 167 -2.95 0.84 29.48
CA GLY A 167 -1.51 0.66 29.53
C GLY A 167 -0.71 1.87 29.02
N MET A 168 0.53 1.61 28.61
CA MET A 168 1.45 2.65 28.12
C MET A 168 1.84 2.39 26.66
N VAL A 169 2.06 3.49 25.95
CA VAL A 169 2.64 3.47 24.60
C VAL A 169 4.05 4.07 24.64
N GLU A 170 5.00 3.45 23.95
CA GLU A 170 6.39 3.88 23.91
C GLU A 170 6.94 3.79 22.49
N ALA A 171 7.61 4.85 22.05
CA ALA A 171 8.38 4.84 20.80
C ALA A 171 9.87 5.01 21.08
N ARG A 172 10.66 4.02 20.68
CA ARG A 172 12.14 4.02 20.73
C ARG A 172 12.74 4.23 19.35
N LEU A 173 12.11 5.13 18.59
CA LEU A 173 12.48 5.52 17.25
C LEU A 173 12.28 7.04 17.13
N PRO A 174 13.04 7.73 16.26
CA PRO A 174 12.89 9.16 16.04
C PRO A 174 11.61 9.43 15.24
N LEU A 175 10.47 9.46 15.95
CA LEU A 175 9.18 9.77 15.35
C LEU A 175 8.92 11.27 15.37
N GLU A 176 8.48 11.81 14.24
CA GLU A 176 7.80 13.09 14.20
C GLU A 176 6.37 12.90 14.71
N PHE A 177 6.12 13.25 15.97
CA PHE A 177 4.82 13.05 16.58
C PHE A 177 3.73 13.92 15.95
N PHE A 178 2.54 13.33 15.82
CA PHE A 178 1.35 14.05 15.43
C PHE A 178 0.60 14.52 16.68
N GLY A 179 0.70 15.81 16.98
CA GLY A 179 0.12 16.38 18.18
C GLY A 179 0.94 16.04 19.43
N THR A 180 0.33 16.20 20.61
CA THR A 180 0.99 15.91 21.89
C THR A 180 0.81 14.43 22.23
N PRO A 181 1.90 13.66 22.41
CA PRO A 181 1.81 12.27 22.85
C PRO A 181 1.01 12.16 24.15
N GLN A 182 0.12 11.18 24.22
CA GLN A 182 -0.67 10.88 25.41
C GLN A 182 -0.27 9.53 25.99
N ARG A 183 -0.55 9.32 27.28
CA ARG A 183 -0.12 8.11 28.02
C ARG A 183 -0.47 6.79 27.32
N GLY A 184 -1.62 6.75 26.65
CA GLY A 184 -2.14 5.57 25.94
C GLY A 184 -2.32 5.77 24.43
N LEU A 185 -1.83 6.88 23.85
CA LEU A 185 -1.95 7.16 22.43
C LEU A 185 -0.70 7.87 21.92
N LEU A 186 -0.09 7.29 20.91
CA LEU A 186 1.09 7.85 20.26
C LEU A 186 0.95 7.66 18.76
N ASP A 187 0.74 8.77 18.08
CA ASP A 187 0.72 8.86 16.64
C ASP A 187 1.95 9.62 16.18
N GLY A 188 2.62 9.13 15.14
CA GLY A 188 3.80 9.79 14.61
C GLY A 188 4.25 9.22 13.27
N ARG A 189 5.18 9.93 12.65
CA ARG A 189 5.80 9.52 11.39
C ARG A 189 7.25 9.12 11.60
N LEU A 190 7.65 8.01 10.98
CA LEU A 190 9.04 7.63 10.79
C LEU A 190 9.43 7.93 9.34
N GLY A 191 10.50 8.69 9.15
CA GLY A 191 10.99 9.04 7.81
C GLY A 191 9.92 9.75 6.96
N ARG A 192 9.68 9.25 5.75
CA ARG A 192 8.68 9.80 4.79
C ARG A 192 7.24 9.37 5.09
N GLY A 193 7.03 8.40 5.98
CA GLY A 193 5.73 7.77 6.20
C GLY A 193 5.28 6.88 5.01
N GLY A 194 4.04 6.42 5.03
CA GLY A 194 3.45 5.60 3.97
C GLY A 194 2.98 4.24 4.49
N THR A 195 3.92 3.45 5.03
CA THR A 195 3.63 2.11 5.54
C THR A 195 2.89 2.17 6.88
N PRO A 196 1.71 1.53 7.03
CA PRO A 196 0.97 1.58 8.28
C PRO A 196 1.59 0.65 9.33
N VAL A 197 1.83 1.17 10.53
CA VAL A 197 2.20 0.40 11.72
C VAL A 197 1.17 0.71 12.80
N MET A 198 0.17 -0.14 12.91
CA MET A 198 -0.95 -0.02 13.83
C MET A 198 -0.84 -1.07 14.92
N ALA A 199 -0.73 -0.63 16.16
CA ALA A 199 -0.57 -1.53 17.29
C ALA A 199 -1.50 -1.13 18.44
N ARG A 200 -2.36 -2.05 18.83
CA ARG A 200 -3.46 -1.78 19.77
C ARG A 200 -3.51 -2.81 20.89
N THR A 201 -3.73 -2.32 22.09
CA THR A 201 -4.04 -3.15 23.26
C THR A 201 -5.06 -2.48 24.17
N ARG A 202 -5.83 -3.24 24.96
CA ARG A 202 -6.70 -2.64 25.99
C ARG A 202 -5.89 -2.29 27.23
N SER A 203 -5.13 -3.24 27.78
CA SER A 203 -4.40 -3.01 29.05
C SER A 203 -2.89 -3.22 28.98
N GLY A 204 -2.35 -3.77 27.89
CA GLY A 204 -0.93 -4.05 27.75
C GLY A 204 -0.09 -2.84 27.36
N ARG A 205 1.23 -3.03 27.25
CA ARG A 205 2.15 -2.02 26.72
C ARG A 205 2.29 -2.16 25.20
N VAL A 206 2.31 -1.03 24.50
CA VAL A 206 2.68 -1.00 23.08
C VAL A 206 4.05 -0.35 22.92
N THR A 207 4.97 -1.01 22.25
CA THR A 207 6.32 -0.48 21.99
C THR A 207 6.70 -0.61 20.53
N VAL A 208 7.16 0.48 19.92
CA VAL A 208 7.84 0.45 18.62
C VAL A 208 9.32 0.73 18.80
N PHE A 209 10.20 -0.02 18.12
CA PHE A 209 11.65 0.06 18.26
C PHE A 209 12.38 -0.27 16.95
N ALA A 210 13.67 0.07 16.86
CA ALA A 210 14.52 -0.32 15.73
C ALA A 210 14.88 -1.82 15.81
N ASP A 211 14.53 -2.60 14.80
CA ASP A 211 14.94 -4.01 14.70
C ASP A 211 16.43 -4.13 14.36
N ASP A 212 17.08 -5.18 14.88
CA ASP A 212 18.49 -5.46 14.62
C ASP A 212 18.65 -6.21 13.28
N PRO A 213 19.24 -5.60 12.24
CA PRO A 213 19.40 -6.24 10.93
C PRO A 213 20.30 -7.48 10.98
N ALA A 214 21.19 -7.61 11.98
CA ALA A 214 22.05 -8.80 12.14
C ALA A 214 21.27 -10.03 12.60
N ARG A 215 19.98 -9.89 12.99
CA ARG A 215 19.09 -11.02 13.30
C ARG A 215 18.93 -11.96 12.11
N ILE A 216 18.72 -11.41 10.91
CA ILE A 216 18.46 -12.20 9.70
C ILE A 216 19.65 -13.12 9.40
N GLY A 217 20.88 -12.62 9.55
CA GLY A 217 22.09 -13.42 9.36
C GLY A 217 22.29 -14.51 10.42
N ARG A 218 22.00 -14.22 11.70
CA ARG A 218 22.08 -15.21 12.80
C ARG A 218 21.02 -16.30 12.73
N GLN A 219 19.92 -16.05 12.03
CA GLN A 219 18.80 -16.98 11.89
C GLN A 219 19.09 -18.10 10.86
N ALA A 220 19.95 -17.84 9.88
CA ALA A 220 20.43 -18.85 8.93
C ALA A 220 21.33 -19.92 9.58
N ASP A 221 21.99 -19.61 10.70
CA ASP A 221 22.92 -20.53 11.39
C ASP A 221 22.24 -21.47 12.41
N VAL A 222 20.96 -21.26 12.75
CA VAL A 222 20.28 -21.93 13.87
C VAL A 222 19.25 -22.98 13.42
N VAL A 223 18.88 -23.02 12.14
CA VAL A 223 17.95 -24.03 11.61
C VAL A 223 18.76 -25.24 11.12
N PRO A 224 18.60 -26.45 11.69
CA PRO A 224 19.30 -27.62 11.20
C PRO A 224 18.72 -28.03 9.83
N SER A 225 19.56 -27.95 8.80
CA SER A 225 19.29 -28.50 7.47
C SER A 225 19.18 -30.03 7.56
N GLY A 226 17.95 -30.55 7.57
CA GLY A 226 17.67 -31.98 7.68
C GLY A 226 16.93 -32.54 6.48
N VAL A 227 17.63 -32.82 5.37
CA VAL A 227 17.29 -33.91 4.45
C VAL A 227 18.60 -34.48 3.86
N PRO A 228 18.89 -35.79 3.96
CA PRO A 228 20.10 -36.36 3.38
C PRO A 228 19.95 -36.53 1.87
N ALA A 229 20.85 -35.89 1.11
CA ALA A 229 20.99 -36.12 -0.32
C ALA A 229 21.70 -37.47 -0.55
N GLU A 230 20.98 -38.40 -1.17
CA GLU A 230 21.52 -39.69 -1.56
C GLU A 230 22.45 -39.52 -2.78
N SER A 231 23.64 -40.09 -2.64
CA SER A 231 24.75 -40.05 -3.58
C SER A 231 24.54 -40.97 -4.78
N THR A 232 24.82 -40.47 -6.00
CA THR A 232 25.28 -41.34 -7.10
C THR A 232 26.39 -40.68 -7.91
N SER A 233 27.61 -41.12 -7.57
CA SER A 233 28.78 -41.42 -8.40
C SER A 233 28.89 -40.87 -9.84
N ARG A 234 29.98 -40.11 -10.04
CA ARG A 234 30.69 -39.90 -11.32
C ARG A 234 31.53 -41.14 -11.68
N PRO A 235 31.81 -41.37 -12.97
CA PRO A 235 33.21 -41.59 -13.40
C PRO A 235 33.59 -40.64 -14.55
N THR A 236 34.59 -39.78 -14.33
CA THR A 236 35.97 -39.84 -14.85
C THR A 236 36.16 -39.41 -16.31
N ALA A 237 37.14 -38.51 -16.45
CA ALA A 237 37.52 -37.78 -17.65
C ALA A 237 38.60 -38.52 -18.45
N ALA A 238 38.69 -38.18 -19.74
CA ALA A 238 39.85 -38.21 -20.64
C ALA A 238 39.31 -37.91 -22.05
N ASP A 239 39.93 -37.21 -22.99
CA ASP A 239 41.12 -36.39 -23.08
C ASP A 239 41.07 -35.82 -24.53
N GLY A 240 41.83 -34.77 -24.85
CA GLY A 240 42.19 -34.45 -26.25
C GLY A 240 41.56 -33.23 -26.91
N SER A 241 42.35 -32.16 -26.98
CA SER A 241 42.21 -30.96 -27.84
C SER A 241 42.82 -31.23 -29.24
N PRO A 242 42.96 -30.26 -30.17
CA PRO A 242 41.97 -29.60 -31.01
C PRO A 242 42.31 -29.72 -32.54
N ALA A 243 41.48 -29.16 -33.43
CA ALA A 243 41.88 -28.23 -34.52
C ALA A 243 41.11 -28.35 -35.87
N LYS A 244 40.81 -27.14 -36.39
CA LYS A 244 41.01 -26.64 -37.78
C LYS A 244 39.86 -26.63 -38.80
N ARG A 245 39.52 -25.38 -39.17
CA ARG A 245 39.02 -24.79 -40.44
C ARG A 245 39.00 -25.67 -41.70
N GLU A 246 37.93 -25.59 -42.48
CA GLU A 246 37.88 -24.92 -43.81
C GLU A 246 36.45 -24.91 -44.40
N ALA A 247 36.14 -23.87 -45.19
CA ALA A 247 35.00 -23.71 -46.13
C ALA A 247 35.60 -23.56 -47.56
N PRO A 248 34.87 -23.36 -48.69
CA PRO A 248 33.42 -23.37 -49.01
C PRO A 248 33.08 -24.09 -50.37
N SER A 249 31.93 -23.77 -50.99
CA SER A 249 31.46 -23.97 -52.40
C SER A 249 30.50 -25.16 -52.61
N ALA A 250 29.39 -25.13 -53.38
CA ALA A 250 28.73 -24.16 -54.26
C ALA A 250 27.22 -24.55 -54.42
N VAL A 251 26.38 -23.59 -54.85
CA VAL A 251 24.96 -23.77 -55.26
C VAL A 251 24.89 -24.19 -56.75
N PRO A 252 23.79 -24.78 -57.30
CA PRO A 252 22.59 -23.97 -57.66
C PRO A 252 21.20 -24.64 -57.58
N ALA A 253 20.21 -23.78 -57.34
CA ALA A 253 18.83 -23.71 -57.89
C ALA A 253 17.76 -24.79 -57.60
N ALA A 254 16.73 -24.42 -56.83
CA ALA A 254 15.33 -24.25 -57.29
C ALA A 254 14.40 -23.87 -56.12
N ASP A 255 13.64 -22.78 -56.27
CA ASP A 255 12.48 -22.38 -55.43
C ASP A 255 11.18 -22.98 -56.02
N PRO A 256 10.00 -23.01 -55.35
CA PRO A 256 9.64 -22.31 -54.09
C PRO A 256 8.81 -23.14 -53.08
N ALA A 257 9.02 -22.92 -51.78
CA ALA A 257 7.94 -22.95 -50.77
C ALA A 257 8.46 -22.64 -49.36
N ALA A 258 7.86 -21.61 -48.74
CA ALA A 258 7.73 -21.39 -47.30
C ALA A 258 8.99 -21.57 -46.42
N GLY A 259 9.66 -20.47 -46.08
CA GLY A 259 10.68 -20.47 -45.03
C GLY A 259 11.35 -19.13 -44.80
N THR A 260 10.95 -18.46 -43.71
CA THR A 260 11.77 -17.63 -42.80
C THR A 260 12.87 -16.76 -43.42
N VAL A 261 12.55 -15.49 -43.72
CA VAL A 261 13.59 -14.44 -43.70
C VAL A 261 13.82 -14.05 -42.24
N GLY A 262 14.97 -14.46 -41.71
CA GLY A 262 15.54 -13.93 -40.48
C GLY A 262 15.88 -12.46 -40.65
N GLY A 263 14.88 -11.59 -40.49
CA GLY A 263 15.10 -10.22 -40.06
C GLY A 263 15.26 -10.23 -38.56
N PHE A 264 16.33 -9.61 -38.03
CA PHE A 264 16.31 -9.14 -36.66
C PHE A 264 15.08 -8.25 -36.52
N ARG A 265 14.00 -8.76 -35.91
CA ARG A 265 12.89 -7.93 -35.46
C ARG A 265 13.43 -7.17 -34.26
N ILE A 266 13.94 -5.97 -34.48
CA ILE A 266 14.08 -4.99 -33.39
C ILE A 266 12.64 -4.70 -32.95
N GLY A 267 12.20 -5.39 -31.90
CA GLY A 267 10.97 -5.06 -31.20
C GLY A 267 11.18 -3.74 -30.48
N VAL A 268 11.03 -2.61 -31.19
CA VAL A 268 10.92 -1.32 -30.53
C VAL A 268 9.52 -1.31 -29.91
N SER A 269 9.43 -1.65 -28.63
CA SER A 269 8.23 -1.42 -27.84
C SER A 269 8.10 0.09 -27.64
N THR A 270 7.46 0.79 -28.58
CA THR A 270 7.18 2.22 -28.46
C THR A 270 5.95 2.41 -27.59
N ARG A 271 6.16 2.77 -26.32
CA ARG A 271 5.07 3.21 -25.44
C ARG A 271 4.74 4.66 -25.75
N LEU A 272 3.50 4.94 -26.13
CA LEU A 272 3.01 6.31 -26.22
C LEU A 272 2.70 6.80 -24.80
N VAL A 273 3.32 7.92 -24.41
CA VAL A 273 3.08 8.59 -23.13
C VAL A 273 2.23 9.82 -23.41
N THR A 274 1.10 9.93 -22.72
CA THR A 274 0.20 11.07 -22.80
C THR A 274 0.29 11.91 -21.54
N LEU A 275 0.35 13.23 -21.71
CA LEU A 275 0.44 14.25 -20.68
C LEU A 275 -0.76 15.17 -20.80
N ASN A 276 -1.60 15.20 -19.77
CA ASN A 276 -2.63 16.22 -19.63
C ASN A 276 -2.03 17.43 -18.93
N VAL A 277 -2.08 18.60 -19.58
CA VAL A 277 -1.38 19.81 -19.18
C VAL A 277 -2.37 20.93 -18.92
N GLN A 278 -2.34 21.51 -17.72
CA GLN A 278 -3.01 22.76 -17.39
C GLN A 278 -2.02 23.92 -17.54
N VAL A 279 -2.48 25.02 -18.13
CA VAL A 279 -1.69 26.25 -18.23
C VAL A 279 -2.50 27.41 -17.68
N ALA A 280 -1.92 28.14 -16.74
CA ALA A 280 -2.51 29.31 -16.11
C ALA A 280 -1.58 30.53 -16.22
N ASP A 281 -2.15 31.73 -16.33
CA ASP A 281 -1.38 32.97 -16.27
C ASP A 281 -0.98 33.33 -14.83
N ALA A 282 -0.29 34.47 -14.66
CA ALA A 282 0.14 34.94 -13.33
C ALA A 282 -1.02 35.24 -12.37
N ASN A 283 -2.24 35.47 -12.88
CA ASN A 283 -3.45 35.70 -12.10
C ASN A 283 -4.23 34.40 -11.83
N GLY A 284 -3.73 33.25 -12.32
CA GLY A 284 -4.39 31.96 -12.20
C GLY A 284 -5.50 31.71 -13.23
N ALA A 285 -5.66 32.58 -14.23
CA ALA A 285 -6.64 32.38 -15.30
C ALA A 285 -6.12 31.37 -16.33
N ALA A 286 -6.99 30.47 -16.79
CA ALA A 286 -6.61 29.43 -17.75
C ALA A 286 -6.25 30.02 -19.12
N VAL A 287 -5.08 29.63 -19.64
CA VAL A 287 -4.61 30.01 -20.96
C VAL A 287 -5.09 28.97 -21.97
N THR A 288 -6.00 29.34 -22.87
CA THR A 288 -6.75 28.41 -23.75
C THR A 288 -6.45 28.59 -25.24
N ASP A 289 -5.49 29.42 -25.61
CA ASP A 289 -5.16 29.75 -27.00
C ASP A 289 -3.82 29.15 -27.48
N LEU A 290 -3.23 28.22 -26.71
CA LEU A 290 -1.94 27.62 -27.05
C LEU A 290 -2.06 26.57 -28.15
N VAL A 291 -1.05 26.52 -28.99
CA VAL A 291 -0.89 25.53 -30.06
C VAL A 291 0.26 24.59 -29.75
N ARG A 292 0.37 23.48 -30.49
CA ARG A 292 1.42 22.45 -30.29
C ARG A 292 2.83 23.07 -30.22
N GLU A 293 3.12 24.04 -31.07
CA GLU A 293 4.44 24.68 -31.18
C GLU A 293 4.80 25.56 -29.97
N ASP A 294 3.84 25.84 -29.08
CA ASP A 294 4.10 26.53 -27.81
C ASP A 294 4.75 25.61 -26.77
N PHE A 295 4.57 24.30 -26.90
CA PHE A 295 4.95 23.33 -25.88
C PHE A 295 6.29 22.67 -26.16
N ARG A 296 7.09 22.51 -25.10
CA ARG A 296 8.29 21.66 -25.08
C ARG A 296 8.13 20.63 -23.99
N VAL A 297 8.35 19.35 -24.32
CA VAL A 297 8.27 18.23 -23.37
C VAL A 297 9.68 17.74 -23.09
N LEU A 298 10.02 17.61 -21.81
CA LEU A 298 11.29 17.07 -21.34
C LEU A 298 11.01 15.75 -20.59
N ASP A 299 11.70 14.68 -20.97
CA ASP A 299 11.72 13.39 -20.29
C ASP A 299 13.13 13.14 -19.75
N ASN A 300 13.27 13.07 -18.43
CA ASN A 300 14.56 13.04 -17.72
C ASN A 300 15.52 14.17 -18.18
N GLY A 301 14.95 15.34 -18.48
CA GLY A 301 15.69 16.51 -18.97
C GLY A 301 16.01 16.49 -20.46
N ALA A 302 15.73 15.40 -21.18
CA ALA A 302 15.91 15.32 -22.63
C ALA A 302 14.62 15.71 -23.37
N GLU A 303 14.72 16.61 -24.34
CA GLU A 303 13.58 17.07 -25.13
C GLU A 303 13.00 15.96 -26.00
N GLN A 304 11.67 15.80 -25.94
CA GLN A 304 10.93 14.78 -26.67
C GLN A 304 10.01 15.40 -27.72
N PRO A 305 9.96 14.83 -28.95
CA PRO A 305 9.07 15.32 -29.98
C PRO A 305 7.62 14.99 -29.64
N ILE A 306 6.77 16.01 -29.58
CA ILE A 306 5.32 15.86 -29.42
C ILE A 306 4.74 15.26 -30.70
N VAL A 307 4.26 14.02 -30.65
CA VAL A 307 3.69 13.31 -31.80
C VAL A 307 2.17 13.47 -31.90
N TYR A 308 1.51 13.81 -30.80
CA TYR A 308 0.07 14.07 -30.77
C TYR A 308 -0.25 15.29 -29.90
N PHE A 309 -1.21 16.10 -30.34
CA PHE A 309 -1.68 17.29 -29.64
C PHE A 309 -3.20 17.37 -29.74
N GLU A 310 -3.88 17.47 -28.61
CA GLU A 310 -5.30 17.82 -28.56
C GLU A 310 -5.50 19.13 -27.81
N PRO A 311 -6.21 20.10 -28.41
CA PRO A 311 -6.60 21.32 -27.71
C PRO A 311 -7.62 20.99 -26.63
N GLN A 312 -7.79 21.89 -25.68
CA GLN A 312 -8.73 21.76 -24.58
C GLN A 312 -10.21 21.61 -25.00
N THR A 313 -10.54 21.95 -26.25
CA THR A 313 -11.88 21.76 -26.83
C THR A 313 -12.17 20.33 -27.30
N ALA A 314 -11.16 19.46 -27.38
CA ALA A 314 -11.35 18.07 -27.81
C ALA A 314 -12.26 17.30 -26.83
N PRO A 315 -13.14 16.40 -27.31
CA PRO A 315 -13.97 15.57 -26.44
C PRO A 315 -13.13 14.60 -25.60
N LEU A 316 -13.60 14.27 -24.40
CA LEU A 316 -12.91 13.35 -23.48
C LEU A 316 -13.74 12.09 -23.17
N ASN A 317 -13.08 11.09 -22.58
CA ASN A 317 -13.72 10.00 -21.85
C ASN A 317 -13.67 10.33 -20.35
N LEU A 318 -14.83 10.36 -19.70
CA LEU A 318 -14.94 10.60 -18.26
C LEU A 318 -15.58 9.40 -17.58
N LEU A 319 -14.95 8.90 -16.53
CA LEU A 319 -15.57 7.97 -15.59
C LEU A 319 -15.88 8.72 -14.30
N LEU A 320 -17.18 8.84 -13.99
CA LEU A 320 -17.64 9.37 -12.71
C LEU A 320 -17.79 8.23 -11.71
N LEU A 321 -16.93 8.20 -10.70
CA LEU A 321 -16.91 7.18 -9.65
C LEU A 321 -17.55 7.73 -8.37
N LEU A 322 -18.70 7.17 -7.99
CA LEU A 322 -19.50 7.64 -6.86
C LEU A 322 -19.36 6.70 -5.66
N ASP A 323 -18.83 7.22 -4.56
CA ASP A 323 -18.88 6.54 -3.27
C ASP A 323 -20.30 6.63 -2.68
N LEU A 324 -20.93 5.46 -2.48
CA LEU A 324 -22.26 5.32 -1.89
C LEU A 324 -22.21 4.47 -0.61
N SER A 325 -21.05 4.42 0.05
CA SER A 325 -20.82 3.67 1.29
C SER A 325 -21.61 4.23 2.49
N GLY A 326 -21.48 3.56 3.63
CA GLY A 326 -22.18 3.91 4.87
C GLY A 326 -22.03 5.37 5.30
N SER A 327 -20.84 5.98 5.11
CA SER A 327 -20.58 7.37 5.50
C SER A 327 -21.37 8.40 4.67
N THR A 328 -21.87 8.00 3.50
CA THR A 328 -22.64 8.86 2.59
C THR A 328 -24.13 8.52 2.54
N LYS A 329 -24.59 7.59 3.38
CA LYS A 329 -25.93 6.99 3.31
C LYS A 329 -27.07 8.00 3.37
N GLU A 330 -26.97 9.01 4.23
CA GLU A 330 -28.00 10.04 4.38
C GLU A 330 -28.03 11.02 3.20
N MET A 331 -26.93 11.10 2.45
CA MET A 331 -26.72 12.12 1.41
C MET A 331 -26.82 11.56 0.00
N THR A 332 -27.18 10.28 -0.17
CA THR A 332 -27.25 9.63 -1.49
C THR A 332 -28.15 10.36 -2.48
N LYS A 333 -29.26 10.95 -2.02
CA LYS A 333 -30.15 11.74 -2.89
C LYS A 333 -29.43 12.98 -3.44
N VAL A 334 -28.70 13.69 -2.57
CA VAL A 334 -27.93 14.89 -2.96
C VAL A 334 -26.80 14.51 -3.92
N ILE A 335 -26.08 13.43 -3.62
CA ILE A 335 -25.00 12.88 -4.46
C ILE A 335 -25.53 12.55 -5.87
N LYS A 336 -26.63 11.81 -5.97
CA LYS A 336 -27.23 11.45 -7.27
C LYS A 336 -27.67 12.67 -8.06
N GLN A 337 -28.31 13.63 -7.41
CA GLN A 337 -28.74 14.88 -8.05
C GLN A 337 -27.55 15.71 -8.54
N ALA A 338 -26.50 15.83 -7.73
CA ALA A 338 -25.29 16.57 -8.10
C ALA A 338 -24.54 15.87 -9.24
N ALA A 339 -24.43 14.54 -9.21
CA ALA A 339 -23.85 13.73 -10.28
C ALA A 339 -24.61 13.89 -11.61
N ALA A 340 -25.94 13.82 -11.57
CA ALA A 340 -26.79 14.06 -12.74
C ALA A 340 -26.56 15.46 -13.34
N ARG A 341 -26.53 16.50 -12.49
CA ARG A 341 -26.24 17.87 -12.90
C ARG A 341 -24.84 18.01 -13.48
N PHE A 342 -23.83 17.38 -12.87
CA PHE A 342 -22.46 17.38 -13.38
C PHE A 342 -22.39 16.80 -14.79
N VAL A 343 -23.05 15.67 -15.04
CA VAL A 343 -23.12 15.06 -16.38
C VAL A 343 -23.76 16.01 -17.41
N ASP A 344 -24.78 16.77 -17.01
CA ASP A 344 -25.43 17.77 -17.87
C ASP A 344 -24.55 19.01 -18.15
N MET A 345 -23.52 19.28 -17.31
CA MET A 345 -22.57 20.38 -17.52
C MET A 345 -21.42 20.02 -18.46
N LEU A 346 -21.19 18.74 -18.78
CA LEU A 346 -20.11 18.29 -19.66
C LEU A 346 -20.39 18.60 -21.13
N ASN A 347 -19.38 18.52 -22.00
CA ASN A 347 -19.57 18.73 -23.43
C ASN A 347 -20.48 17.61 -23.97
N PRO A 348 -21.48 17.90 -24.83
CA PRO A 348 -22.31 16.86 -25.44
C PRO A 348 -21.54 15.74 -26.15
N ALA A 349 -20.34 16.03 -26.67
CA ALA A 349 -19.48 15.05 -27.34
C ALA A 349 -18.65 14.17 -26.38
N ASP A 350 -18.62 14.48 -25.07
CA ASP A 350 -17.86 13.68 -24.11
C ASP A 350 -18.49 12.29 -23.94
N ARG A 351 -17.67 11.25 -23.80
CA ARG A 351 -18.17 9.93 -23.44
C ARG A 351 -18.10 9.80 -21.94
N VAL A 352 -19.24 9.54 -21.30
CA VAL A 352 -19.32 9.45 -19.85
C VAL A 352 -19.74 8.05 -19.44
N ALA A 353 -18.93 7.42 -18.59
CA ALA A 353 -19.28 6.25 -17.81
C ALA A 353 -19.59 6.68 -16.37
N VAL A 354 -20.46 5.94 -15.71
CA VAL A 354 -20.77 6.12 -14.28
C VAL A 354 -20.60 4.79 -13.59
N ALA A 355 -19.80 4.79 -12.54
CA ALA A 355 -19.66 3.68 -11.63
C ALA A 355 -19.99 4.15 -10.21
N ALA A 356 -20.45 3.21 -9.38
CA ALA A 356 -20.67 3.44 -7.98
C ALA A 356 -20.01 2.32 -7.18
N PHE A 357 -19.64 2.60 -5.93
CA PHE A 357 -19.07 1.58 -5.07
C PHE A 357 -19.55 1.70 -3.62
N THR A 358 -19.58 0.55 -2.97
CA THR A 358 -19.65 0.38 -1.51
C THR A 358 -18.57 -0.64 -1.14
N SER A 359 -18.91 -1.79 -0.57
CA SER A 359 -18.03 -2.96 -0.46
C SER A 359 -17.78 -3.65 -1.80
N ARG A 360 -18.44 -3.22 -2.89
CA ARG A 360 -18.27 -3.76 -4.24
C ARG A 360 -18.33 -2.64 -5.27
N TYR A 361 -17.59 -2.80 -6.36
CA TYR A 361 -17.67 -1.96 -7.54
C TYR A 361 -18.90 -2.32 -8.40
N MET A 362 -19.60 -1.32 -8.91
CA MET A 362 -20.76 -1.47 -9.79
C MET A 362 -20.65 -0.49 -10.96
N LEU A 363 -20.49 -1.00 -12.17
CA LEU A 363 -20.64 -0.19 -13.38
C LEU A 363 -22.13 0.10 -13.60
N VAL A 364 -22.54 1.35 -13.42
CA VAL A 364 -23.93 1.80 -13.50
C VAL A 364 -24.30 2.11 -14.96
N SER A 365 -23.37 2.73 -15.69
CA SER A 365 -23.46 3.00 -17.12
C SER A 365 -22.07 2.94 -17.73
N GLY A 366 -21.90 2.17 -18.80
CA GLY A 366 -20.70 2.26 -19.63
C GLY A 366 -20.60 3.60 -20.36
N PHE A 367 -19.47 3.83 -21.03
CA PHE A 367 -19.18 5.06 -21.76
C PHE A 367 -20.23 5.38 -22.83
N SER A 368 -20.96 6.49 -22.65
CA SER A 368 -22.01 6.94 -23.55
C SER A 368 -22.01 8.46 -23.73
N GLU A 369 -22.45 8.92 -24.90
CA GLU A 369 -22.74 10.34 -25.16
C GLU A 369 -24.22 10.67 -24.80
N ASN A 370 -25.04 9.64 -24.55
CA ASN A 370 -26.46 9.81 -24.24
C ASN A 370 -26.68 10.24 -22.78
N ARG A 371 -26.71 11.55 -22.56
CA ARG A 371 -26.95 12.17 -21.24
C ARG A 371 -28.25 11.75 -20.59
N ARG A 372 -29.30 11.52 -21.40
CA ARG A 372 -30.61 11.08 -20.87
C ARG A 372 -30.51 9.67 -20.27
N LEU A 373 -29.85 8.76 -20.98
CA LEU A 373 -29.61 7.41 -20.48
C LEU A 373 -28.76 7.45 -19.21
N ILE A 374 -27.66 8.19 -19.21
CA ILE A 374 -26.76 8.27 -18.05
C ILE A 374 -27.49 8.82 -16.82
N ARG A 375 -28.29 9.87 -16.98
CA ARG A 375 -29.09 10.43 -15.88
C ARG A 375 -30.10 9.43 -15.33
N GLN A 376 -30.84 8.75 -16.21
CA GLN A 376 -31.76 7.70 -15.79
C GLN A 376 -31.03 6.60 -15.00
N ARG A 377 -29.85 6.19 -15.48
CA ARG A 377 -29.02 5.20 -14.80
C ARG A 377 -28.54 5.66 -13.42
N ILE A 378 -28.15 6.93 -13.28
CA ILE A 378 -27.83 7.55 -11.98
C ILE A 378 -29.06 7.52 -11.06
N ASP A 379 -30.21 7.95 -11.56
CA ASP A 379 -31.47 8.00 -10.79
C ASP A 379 -31.94 6.61 -10.35
N ASP A 380 -31.64 5.56 -11.12
CA ASP A 380 -31.97 4.17 -10.80
C ASP A 380 -31.03 3.51 -9.79
N ILE A 381 -29.91 4.17 -9.41
CA ILE A 381 -28.98 3.62 -8.42
C ILE A 381 -29.71 3.43 -7.09
N LYS A 382 -29.72 2.19 -6.61
CA LYS A 382 -30.23 1.83 -5.28
C LYS A 382 -29.08 1.89 -4.29
N ASN A 383 -29.21 2.70 -3.24
CA ASN A 383 -28.23 2.67 -2.15
C ASN A 383 -28.38 1.35 -1.38
N ARG A 384 -27.32 0.55 -1.37
CA ARG A 384 -27.29 -0.72 -0.63
C ARG A 384 -26.64 -0.57 0.75
N GLY A 385 -25.99 0.56 1.03
CA GLY A 385 -25.10 0.73 2.16
C GLY A 385 -23.94 -0.27 2.12
N GLY A 386 -23.13 -0.25 3.17
CA GLY A 386 -21.99 -1.16 3.33
C GLY A 386 -20.68 -0.40 3.56
N GLY A 387 -19.58 -1.14 3.56
CA GLY A 387 -18.24 -0.56 3.67
C GLY A 387 -17.83 0.20 2.41
N THR A 388 -16.56 0.59 2.37
CA THR A 388 -15.92 1.43 1.36
C THR A 388 -14.70 0.70 0.77
N ALA A 389 -14.87 0.00 -0.35
CA ALA A 389 -13.78 -0.67 -1.08
C ALA A 389 -13.17 0.29 -2.13
N PHE A 390 -12.57 1.38 -1.65
CA PHE A 390 -12.05 2.47 -2.48
C PHE A 390 -10.89 2.02 -3.39
N TYR A 391 -9.93 1.24 -2.87
CA TYR A 391 -8.77 0.80 -3.67
C TYR A 391 -9.20 -0.11 -4.82
N GLU A 392 -10.08 -1.06 -4.55
CA GLU A 392 -10.65 -1.93 -5.59
C GLU A 392 -11.47 -1.13 -6.61
N ALA A 393 -12.30 -0.19 -6.14
CA ALA A 393 -13.12 0.63 -7.02
C ALA A 393 -12.28 1.49 -7.97
N MET A 394 -11.18 2.08 -7.48
CA MET A 394 -10.22 2.79 -8.31
C MET A 394 -9.53 1.87 -9.30
N TRP A 395 -9.15 0.65 -8.89
CA TRP A 395 -8.53 -0.32 -9.78
C TRP A 395 -9.44 -0.71 -10.94
N TYR A 396 -10.69 -1.06 -10.65
CA TYR A 396 -11.68 -1.39 -11.69
C TYR A 396 -12.03 -0.18 -12.57
N ALA A 397 -12.06 1.03 -12.02
CA ALA A 397 -12.22 2.23 -12.83
C ALA A 397 -11.04 2.43 -13.83
N LEU A 398 -9.83 2.03 -13.47
CA LEU A 398 -8.68 2.04 -14.37
C LEU A 398 -8.79 0.95 -15.45
N ASP A 399 -9.34 -0.23 -15.13
CA ASP A 399 -9.63 -1.27 -16.13
C ASP A 399 -10.62 -0.74 -17.19
N GLU A 400 -11.71 -0.10 -16.76
CA GLU A 400 -12.69 0.52 -17.69
C GLU A 400 -12.03 1.60 -18.57
N MET A 401 -11.11 2.38 -18.01
CA MET A 401 -10.37 3.40 -18.76
C MET A 401 -9.39 2.81 -19.77
N ALA A 402 -8.75 1.68 -19.45
CA ALA A 402 -7.79 1.02 -20.35
C ALA A 402 -8.44 0.52 -21.65
N GLU A 403 -9.74 0.21 -21.62
CA GLU A 403 -10.51 -0.18 -22.80
C GLU A 403 -10.85 1.01 -23.73
N THR A 404 -10.66 2.24 -23.26
CA THR A 404 -10.89 3.44 -24.06
C THR A 404 -9.65 3.83 -24.86
N LYS A 405 -9.83 4.35 -26.08
CA LYS A 405 -8.74 4.76 -26.97
C LYS A 405 -9.03 6.10 -27.62
N GLY A 406 -7.96 6.84 -27.91
CA GLY A 406 -7.97 7.99 -28.83
C GLY A 406 -8.68 9.25 -28.33
N ARG A 407 -8.88 9.40 -27.01
CA ARG A 407 -9.33 10.64 -26.36
C ARG A 407 -8.67 10.74 -24.98
N ARG A 408 -8.63 11.94 -24.41
CA ARG A 408 -8.24 12.14 -23.01
C ARG A 408 -9.12 11.35 -22.05
N ASN A 409 -8.52 10.72 -21.06
CA ASN A 409 -9.23 9.95 -20.04
C ASN A 409 -9.17 10.67 -18.70
N VAL A 410 -10.33 10.80 -18.06
CA VAL A 410 -10.49 11.48 -16.79
C VAL A 410 -11.34 10.65 -15.82
N ILE A 411 -10.83 10.38 -14.63
CA ILE A 411 -11.63 9.83 -13.53
C ILE A 411 -11.97 10.98 -12.58
N VAL A 412 -13.26 11.22 -12.38
CA VAL A 412 -13.75 12.07 -11.30
C VAL A 412 -14.27 11.16 -10.21
N VAL A 413 -13.62 11.15 -9.04
CA VAL A 413 -14.00 10.28 -7.93
C VAL A 413 -14.52 11.09 -6.78
N MET A 414 -15.74 10.81 -6.34
CA MET A 414 -16.36 11.47 -5.19
C MET A 414 -16.35 10.52 -4.02
N SER A 415 -15.56 10.79 -2.99
CA SER A 415 -15.36 9.92 -1.81
C SER A 415 -14.72 10.70 -0.66
N ASP A 416 -14.83 10.19 0.57
CA ASP A 416 -14.00 10.62 1.70
C ASP A 416 -12.60 9.95 1.70
N GLY A 417 -12.37 9.03 0.76
CA GLY A 417 -11.10 8.33 0.55
C GLY A 417 -10.81 7.25 1.61
N VAL A 418 -11.72 7.04 2.56
CA VAL A 418 -11.49 6.09 3.65
C VAL A 418 -11.82 4.69 3.18
N ASP A 419 -10.79 3.92 2.86
CA ASP A 419 -10.94 2.50 2.53
C ASP A 419 -11.23 1.64 3.78
N ASN A 420 -11.99 0.57 3.62
CA ASN A 420 -12.27 -0.41 4.66
C ASN A 420 -11.01 -0.95 5.33
N ILE A 421 -9.92 -1.16 4.58
CA ILE A 421 -8.67 -1.68 5.13
C ILE A 421 -8.02 -0.70 6.11
N LEU A 422 -8.32 0.60 5.99
CA LEU A 422 -7.86 1.61 6.94
C LEU A 422 -8.71 1.63 8.22
N GLN A 423 -10.01 1.33 8.11
CA GLN A 423 -10.92 1.34 9.26
C GLN A 423 -10.90 0.03 10.05
N ARG A 424 -10.95 -1.09 9.32
CA ARG A 424 -11.10 -2.45 9.85
C ARG A 424 -10.25 -3.42 9.00
N PRO A 425 -8.90 -3.31 9.10
CA PRO A 425 -7.99 -4.22 8.39
C PRO A 425 -8.24 -5.70 8.71
N ASP A 426 -8.85 -6.01 9.86
CA ASP A 426 -9.18 -7.38 10.28
C ASP A 426 -10.44 -7.93 9.61
N ASP A 427 -11.38 -7.07 9.22
CA ASP A 427 -12.67 -7.46 8.62
C ASP A 427 -12.63 -7.42 7.08
N TYR A 428 -11.60 -6.77 6.51
CA TYR A 428 -11.51 -6.48 5.08
C TYR A 428 -10.07 -6.57 4.58
N THR A 429 -9.86 -7.42 3.59
CA THR A 429 -8.65 -7.43 2.76
C THR A 429 -8.92 -6.72 1.44
N SER A 430 -7.90 -6.02 0.93
CA SER A 430 -7.94 -5.42 -0.41
C SER A 430 -7.06 -6.25 -1.31
N LYS A 431 -7.55 -6.57 -2.52
CA LYS A 431 -6.76 -7.27 -3.54
C LYS A 431 -5.46 -6.56 -3.90
N TRP A 432 -5.43 -5.24 -3.74
CA TRP A 432 -4.29 -4.39 -4.08
C TRP A 432 -3.99 -3.40 -2.96
N SER A 433 -2.70 -3.17 -2.68
CA SER A 433 -2.27 -2.16 -1.72
C SER A 433 -2.45 -0.74 -2.28
N TYR A 434 -2.40 0.27 -1.40
CA TYR A 434 -2.37 1.67 -1.85
C TYR A 434 -1.20 1.93 -2.80
N GLU A 435 -0.02 1.38 -2.52
CA GLU A 435 1.18 1.55 -3.34
C GLU A 435 1.00 0.92 -4.72
N GLU A 436 0.45 -0.31 -4.80
CA GLU A 436 0.16 -0.96 -6.08
C GLU A 436 -0.85 -0.16 -6.90
N MET A 437 -1.91 0.33 -6.25
CA MET A 437 -2.94 1.14 -6.90
C MET A 437 -2.40 2.51 -7.35
N ARG A 438 -1.63 3.21 -6.51
CA ARG A 438 -0.95 4.48 -6.87
C ARG A 438 -0.01 4.28 -8.05
N ASP A 439 0.76 3.21 -8.03
CA ASP A 439 1.72 2.88 -9.08
C ASP A 439 1.02 2.61 -10.42
N ARG A 440 -0.12 1.91 -10.38
CA ARG A 440 -0.97 1.70 -11.54
C ARG A 440 -1.59 3.00 -12.06
N VAL A 441 -2.12 3.85 -11.18
CA VAL A 441 -2.64 5.18 -11.53
C VAL A 441 -1.55 6.05 -12.18
N ALA A 442 -0.33 6.03 -11.65
CA ALA A 442 0.82 6.75 -12.18
C ALA A 442 1.29 6.20 -13.55
N ALA A 443 1.02 4.94 -13.86
CA ALA A 443 1.32 4.33 -15.15
C ALA A 443 0.20 4.52 -16.19
N ALA A 444 -1.04 4.74 -15.74
CA ALA A 444 -2.20 4.87 -16.61
C ALA A 444 -2.22 6.22 -17.37
N ASP A 445 -2.75 6.19 -18.58
CA ASP A 445 -3.12 7.38 -19.35
C ASP A 445 -4.49 7.88 -18.85
N VAL A 446 -4.48 8.53 -17.68
CA VAL A 446 -5.67 9.07 -17.03
C VAL A 446 -5.30 10.24 -16.13
N THR A 447 -6.20 11.21 -15.98
CA THR A 447 -6.12 12.22 -14.92
C THR A 447 -7.22 12.00 -13.88
N VAL A 448 -6.83 11.94 -12.61
CA VAL A 448 -7.74 11.73 -11.48
C VAL A 448 -8.05 13.06 -10.81
N PHE A 449 -9.34 13.37 -10.67
CA PHE A 449 -9.86 14.52 -9.94
C PHE A 449 -10.76 14.05 -8.79
N PRO A 450 -10.21 13.92 -7.58
CA PRO A 450 -11.02 13.61 -6.41
C PRO A 450 -11.87 14.80 -5.98
N VAL A 451 -13.15 14.56 -5.77
CA VAL A 451 -14.07 15.44 -5.05
C VAL A 451 -14.16 14.87 -3.62
N TYR A 452 -13.33 15.41 -2.74
CA TYR A 452 -13.17 14.91 -1.38
C TYR A 452 -14.28 15.43 -0.48
N ILE A 453 -15.06 14.52 0.09
CA ILE A 453 -16.12 14.86 1.05
C ILE A 453 -15.58 14.68 2.46
N ASP A 454 -15.57 15.73 3.26
CA ASP A 454 -15.09 15.62 4.64
C ASP A 454 -16.19 15.08 5.57
N THR A 455 -16.15 13.77 5.85
CA THR A 455 -17.07 13.08 6.77
C THR A 455 -16.46 12.84 8.16
N GLU A 456 -15.27 13.40 8.43
CA GLU A 456 -14.50 13.13 9.65
C GLU A 456 -15.26 13.52 10.92
N TYR A 457 -15.94 14.67 10.93
CA TYR A 457 -16.66 15.14 12.11
C TYR A 457 -17.80 14.17 12.50
N GLU A 458 -18.60 13.74 11.52
CA GLU A 458 -19.65 12.75 11.71
C GLU A 458 -19.09 11.41 12.23
N GLN A 459 -18.10 10.85 11.54
CA GLN A 459 -17.62 9.49 11.81
C GLN A 459 -16.71 9.40 13.05
N VAL A 460 -15.94 10.45 13.35
CA VAL A 460 -15.01 10.49 14.49
C VAL A 460 -15.64 11.11 15.73
N VAL A 461 -16.31 12.26 15.59
CA VAL A 461 -16.81 13.03 16.75
C VAL A 461 -18.22 12.61 17.15
N LYS A 462 -19.15 12.46 16.20
CA LYS A 462 -20.54 12.07 16.53
C LYS A 462 -20.67 10.58 16.80
N GLU A 463 -20.09 9.75 15.94
CA GLU A 463 -20.29 8.30 16.00
C GLU A 463 -19.16 7.56 16.73
N GLY A 464 -17.94 8.11 16.75
CA GLY A 464 -16.78 7.45 17.38
C GLY A 464 -16.34 6.16 16.68
N ASN A 465 -16.77 5.97 15.43
CA ASN A 465 -16.59 4.73 14.66
C ASN A 465 -15.18 4.61 14.04
N VAL A 466 -14.52 5.74 13.80
CA VAL A 466 -13.26 5.81 13.04
C VAL A 466 -12.28 6.75 13.75
N SER A 467 -10.97 6.54 13.57
CA SER A 467 -9.92 7.43 14.10
C SER A 467 -9.63 8.59 13.13
N SER A 468 -9.27 9.76 13.64
CA SER A 468 -8.79 10.89 12.82
C SER A 468 -7.52 10.57 12.00
N VAL A 469 -6.71 9.61 12.46
CA VAL A 469 -5.55 9.11 11.70
C VAL A 469 -5.99 8.45 10.40
N VAL A 470 -7.08 7.70 10.42
CA VAL A 470 -7.62 7.03 9.24
C VAL A 470 -8.05 8.06 8.20
N TYR A 471 -8.76 9.11 8.62
CA TYR A 471 -9.13 10.23 7.75
C TYR A 471 -7.94 10.99 7.18
N ARG A 472 -6.90 11.21 7.98
CA ARG A 472 -5.68 11.86 7.50
C ARG A 472 -4.96 11.00 6.46
N THR A 473 -4.84 9.69 6.70
CA THR A 473 -4.23 8.74 5.77
C THR A 473 -5.02 8.68 4.47
N ALA A 474 -6.34 8.52 4.56
CA ALA A 474 -7.26 8.57 3.42
C ALA A 474 -7.10 9.86 2.59
N ARG A 475 -7.13 11.02 3.25
CA ARG A 475 -6.96 12.34 2.62
C ARG A 475 -5.61 12.48 1.91
N ARG A 476 -4.53 12.00 2.52
CA ARG A 476 -3.20 11.99 1.88
C ARG A 476 -3.16 11.06 0.68
N GLN A 477 -3.73 9.86 0.82
CA GLN A 477 -3.72 8.84 -0.23
C GLN A 477 -4.51 9.30 -1.45
N ILE A 478 -5.75 9.76 -1.26
CA ILE A 478 -6.60 10.23 -2.36
C ILE A 478 -6.00 11.47 -3.06
N ALA A 479 -5.36 12.38 -2.30
CA ALA A 479 -4.62 13.50 -2.88
C ALA A 479 -3.40 13.03 -3.69
N GLY A 480 -2.65 12.05 -3.19
CA GLY A 480 -1.50 11.46 -3.87
C GLY A 480 -1.86 10.82 -5.22
N LEU A 481 -3.05 10.24 -5.36
CA LEU A 481 -3.55 9.74 -6.66
C LEU A 481 -3.73 10.88 -7.67
N ALA A 482 -4.35 11.97 -7.25
CA ALA A 482 -4.52 13.14 -8.11
C ALA A 482 -3.17 13.72 -8.54
N GLU A 483 -2.25 13.92 -7.60
CA GLU A 483 -0.91 14.46 -7.85
C GLU A 483 -0.11 13.59 -8.84
N SER A 484 -0.20 12.26 -8.71
CA SER A 484 0.50 11.31 -9.60
C SER A 484 0.05 11.37 -11.07
N THR A 485 -1.09 12.00 -11.34
CA THR A 485 -1.67 12.14 -12.69
C THR A 485 -1.74 13.59 -13.18
N GLY A 486 -1.19 14.54 -12.42
CA GLY A 486 -1.27 15.97 -12.72
C GLY A 486 -2.60 16.63 -12.33
N GLY A 487 -3.52 15.89 -11.74
CA GLY A 487 -4.80 16.39 -11.22
C GLY A 487 -4.65 17.12 -9.88
N ARG A 488 -5.80 17.40 -9.26
CA ARG A 488 -5.87 17.90 -7.87
C ARG A 488 -7.15 17.44 -7.19
N MET A 489 -7.11 17.43 -5.87
CA MET A 489 -8.27 17.21 -5.03
C MET A 489 -9.10 18.50 -4.89
N PHE A 490 -10.42 18.34 -4.90
CA PHE A 490 -11.41 19.38 -4.66
C PHE A 490 -12.13 19.07 -3.34
N PRO A 491 -11.82 19.80 -2.25
CA PRO A 491 -12.48 19.57 -0.97
C PRO A 491 -13.92 20.11 -0.98
N VAL A 492 -14.84 19.35 -0.40
CA VAL A 492 -16.24 19.69 -0.17
C VAL A 492 -16.47 19.66 1.34
N GLN A 493 -16.65 20.84 1.95
CA GLN A 493 -16.92 20.94 3.39
C GLN A 493 -18.35 20.58 3.74
N ARG A 494 -19.29 20.90 2.84
CA ARG A 494 -20.71 20.66 3.01
C ARG A 494 -21.30 20.07 1.73
N PHE A 495 -22.20 19.10 1.88
CA PHE A 495 -22.86 18.47 0.73
C PHE A 495 -23.65 19.47 -0.14
N GLU A 496 -24.11 20.58 0.44
CA GLU A 496 -24.76 21.66 -0.30
C GLU A 496 -23.83 22.33 -1.34
N ASP A 497 -22.52 22.33 -1.10
CA ASP A 497 -21.53 22.94 -1.98
C ASP A 497 -21.11 22.03 -3.13
N LEU A 498 -21.54 20.77 -3.13
CA LEU A 498 -21.12 19.74 -4.07
C LEU A 498 -21.37 20.15 -5.53
N GLU A 499 -22.51 20.78 -5.83
CA GLU A 499 -22.80 21.26 -7.18
C GLU A 499 -21.83 22.37 -7.62
N ALA A 500 -21.51 23.31 -6.73
CA ALA A 500 -20.58 24.38 -7.03
C ALA A 500 -19.18 23.82 -7.31
N VAL A 501 -18.75 22.85 -6.51
CA VAL A 501 -17.47 22.15 -6.73
C VAL A 501 -17.46 21.40 -8.05
N TYR A 502 -18.52 20.66 -8.39
CA TYR A 502 -18.63 19.99 -9.70
C TYR A 502 -18.58 20.97 -10.88
N ARG A 503 -19.13 22.17 -10.73
CA ARG A 503 -19.01 23.22 -11.74
C ARG A 503 -17.56 23.65 -11.93
N THR A 504 -16.81 23.80 -10.85
CA THR A 504 -15.37 24.10 -10.90
C THR A 504 -14.61 22.95 -11.57
N VAL A 505 -14.91 21.69 -11.24
CA VAL A 505 -14.31 20.53 -11.90
C VAL A 505 -14.60 20.56 -13.41
N ALA A 506 -15.86 20.74 -13.81
CA ALA A 506 -16.25 20.79 -15.23
C ALA A 506 -15.55 21.93 -16.00
N ALA A 507 -15.33 23.08 -15.35
CA ALA A 507 -14.56 24.17 -15.93
C ALA A 507 -13.08 23.81 -16.09
N GLU A 508 -12.48 23.14 -15.09
CA GLU A 508 -11.08 22.70 -15.15
C GLU A 508 -10.82 21.65 -16.23
N LEU A 509 -11.77 20.72 -16.42
CA LEU A 509 -11.69 19.72 -17.50
C LEU A 509 -11.63 20.35 -18.90
N ARG A 510 -12.19 21.54 -19.07
CA ARG A 510 -12.18 22.31 -20.33
C ARG A 510 -10.91 23.14 -20.53
N ASN A 511 -9.97 23.08 -19.59
CA ASN A 511 -8.71 23.83 -19.61
C ASN A 511 -7.47 22.93 -19.75
N LEU A 512 -7.67 21.64 -20.05
CA LEU A 512 -6.61 20.65 -20.20
C LEU A 512 -6.20 20.49 -21.66
N TYR A 513 -4.92 20.71 -21.97
CA TYR A 513 -4.30 20.25 -23.21
C TYR A 513 -3.87 18.79 -23.06
N SER A 514 -3.83 18.03 -24.15
CA SER A 514 -3.19 16.71 -24.17
C SER A 514 -2.03 16.68 -25.15
N LEU A 515 -0.86 16.26 -24.66
CA LEU A 515 0.37 16.12 -25.40
C LEU A 515 0.80 14.66 -25.33
N SER A 516 1.09 14.01 -26.46
CA SER A 516 1.69 12.68 -26.43
C SER A 516 3.03 12.63 -27.14
N TYR A 517 3.94 11.82 -26.62
CA TYR A 517 5.27 11.54 -27.17
C TYR A 517 5.61 10.06 -26.99
N TYR A 518 6.56 9.54 -27.76
CA TYR A 518 7.04 8.17 -27.56
C TYR A 518 8.07 8.16 -26.44
N ALA A 519 7.86 7.30 -25.43
CA ALA A 519 8.84 7.09 -24.38
C ALA A 519 10.20 6.70 -24.99
N PRO A 520 11.32 7.23 -24.46
CA PRO A 520 12.65 6.81 -24.88
C PRO A 520 12.83 5.29 -24.72
N ALA A 521 13.65 4.69 -25.58
CA ALA A 521 13.97 3.27 -25.48
C ALA A 521 14.61 2.97 -24.11
N LYS A 522 14.07 1.97 -23.41
CA LYS A 522 14.56 1.57 -22.10
C LYS A 522 15.96 0.95 -22.21
N ALA A 523 16.91 1.45 -21.42
CA ALA A 523 18.21 0.83 -21.24
C ALA A 523 18.20 -0.02 -19.95
N GLY A 524 18.20 -1.35 -20.08
CA GLY A 524 18.34 -2.29 -18.95
C GLY A 524 17.05 -3.00 -18.51
N ALA A 525 17.21 -3.94 -17.59
CA ALA A 525 16.11 -4.71 -16.98
C ALA A 525 15.57 -4.01 -15.71
N GLY A 526 14.28 -4.13 -15.43
CA GLY A 526 13.64 -3.60 -14.21
C GLY A 526 12.93 -2.25 -14.39
N ARG A 527 12.06 -1.88 -13.45
CA ARG A 527 11.20 -0.68 -13.53
C ARG A 527 12.00 0.61 -13.31
N ALA A 528 11.87 1.59 -14.20
CA ALA A 528 12.59 2.88 -14.12
C ALA A 528 11.63 4.06 -14.02
N TRP A 529 11.95 5.04 -13.17
CA TRP A 529 11.21 6.30 -13.08
C TRP A 529 11.71 7.30 -14.12
N HIS A 530 10.77 7.92 -14.83
CA HIS A 530 11.03 8.99 -15.79
C HIS A 530 10.37 10.27 -15.31
N ALA A 531 11.17 11.27 -14.95
CA ALA A 531 10.68 12.59 -14.58
C ALA A 531 10.26 13.36 -15.83
N VAL A 532 9.08 13.98 -15.80
CA VAL A 532 8.52 14.72 -16.94
C VAL A 532 8.34 16.18 -16.57
N ALA A 533 8.74 17.06 -17.48
CA ALA A 533 8.45 18.49 -17.40
C ALA A 533 7.87 19.00 -18.73
N VAL A 534 6.97 19.97 -18.64
CA VAL A 534 6.40 20.65 -19.80
C VAL A 534 6.63 22.15 -19.63
N GLU A 535 7.19 22.77 -20.68
CA GLU A 535 7.47 24.20 -20.74
C GLU A 535 6.66 24.85 -21.86
N VAL A 536 6.32 26.13 -21.67
CA VAL A 536 5.66 26.96 -22.69
C VAL A 536 6.66 28.01 -23.20
N ALA A 537 7.31 27.72 -24.33
CA ALA A 537 8.49 28.46 -24.80
C ALA A 537 8.19 29.93 -25.15
N ARG A 538 6.99 30.22 -25.67
CA ARG A 538 6.60 31.57 -26.13
C ARG A 538 5.98 32.44 -25.02
N ARG A 539 5.77 31.92 -23.81
CA ARG A 539 5.18 32.68 -22.68
C ARG A 539 5.82 32.26 -21.34
N PRO A 540 6.99 32.79 -20.96
CA PRO A 540 7.71 32.35 -19.75
C PRO A 540 7.03 32.71 -18.41
N ALA A 541 5.97 33.53 -18.43
CA ALA A 541 5.24 33.96 -17.22
C ALA A 541 4.01 33.08 -16.89
N VAL A 542 3.82 31.94 -17.57
CA VAL A 542 2.70 31.02 -17.30
C VAL A 542 3.12 29.91 -16.35
N GLN A 543 2.17 29.47 -15.53
CA GLN A 543 2.31 28.29 -14.68
C GLN A 543 1.81 27.07 -15.45
N VAL A 544 2.66 26.05 -15.55
CA VAL A 544 2.33 24.79 -16.22
C VAL A 544 2.23 23.69 -15.18
N LYS A 545 1.13 22.94 -15.22
CA LYS A 545 0.91 21.78 -14.35
C LYS A 545 0.62 20.54 -15.19
N THR A 546 1.35 19.47 -14.89
CA THR A 546 1.23 18.16 -15.53
C THR A 546 1.64 17.08 -14.53
N ARG A 547 1.54 15.80 -14.92
CA ARG A 547 2.04 14.70 -14.09
C ARG A 547 3.56 14.83 -13.88
N PRO A 548 4.09 14.50 -12.69
CA PRO A 548 5.52 14.67 -12.37
C PRO A 548 6.43 13.68 -13.11
N GLY A 549 5.86 12.59 -13.61
CA GLY A 549 6.58 11.51 -14.26
C GLY A 549 5.75 10.25 -14.38
N TYR A 550 6.40 9.18 -14.82
CA TYR A 550 5.79 7.87 -15.00
C TYR A 550 6.84 6.77 -14.82
N PHE A 551 6.38 5.54 -14.63
CA PHE A 551 7.25 4.37 -14.62
C PHE A 551 7.24 3.67 -15.98
N LEU A 552 8.43 3.36 -16.48
CA LEU A 552 8.63 2.52 -17.65
C LEU A 552 8.98 1.09 -17.18
N GLU A 553 8.17 0.13 -17.62
CA GLU A 553 8.28 -1.30 -17.25
C GLU A 553 9.22 -2.09 -18.14
#